data_AF-A0A520HKV2-F1
#
_entry.id   AF-A0A520HKV2-F1
#
_cell.length_a   1.000
_cell.length_b   1.000
_cell.length_c   1.000
_cell.angle_alpha   90.00
_cell.angle_beta   90.00
_cell.angle_gamma   90.00
#
_symmetry.space_group_name_H-M   'P 1'
#
loop_
_entity.id
_entity.type
_entity.pdbx_description
1 polymer ?
#
loop_
_entity_poly.entity_id
_entity_poly.type
_entity_poly.pdbx_seq_one_letter_code
_entity_poly.pdbx_strand_id
1 'polypeptide(L)'
;DVAAPYMGMYSASKAAIKGYTDALRIELMMDKRPVSVTLIKPAPIATPVLQHQRNLLDRQATMPPPFYRPEDVARTILYAAEHPVRDLFVGGAARFGSVFGQMLPGLADAGAALFARQIFKTRNPPTERPDNLYEPGRPATTQGDTHGHIARPSLYTAMRTRPRMTGLIAVAAIGLLGARFARTR
;
A
#
# COMPACT_ATOMS: atom_id res chain seq x y z
N ASP A 1 1.05 -10.13 -3.89
CA ASP A 1 1.69 -9.04 -4.65
C ASP A 1 1.08 -9.02 -6.02
N VAL A 2 0.93 -7.85 -6.62
CA VAL A 2 0.26 -7.69 -7.91
C VAL A 2 1.23 -6.97 -8.83
N ALA A 3 1.39 -7.48 -10.05
CA ALA A 3 2.20 -6.82 -11.06
C ALA A 3 1.50 -5.55 -11.54
N ALA A 4 2.28 -4.49 -11.76
CA ALA A 4 1.77 -3.25 -12.33
C ALA A 4 2.35 -3.07 -13.75
N PRO A 5 1.50 -2.87 -14.78
CA PRO A 5 1.94 -2.46 -16.10
C PRO A 5 2.91 -1.26 -16.04
N TYR A 6 3.90 -1.22 -16.94
CA TYR A 6 4.97 -0.21 -17.00
C TYR A 6 5.98 -0.24 -15.84
N MET A 7 5.75 -1.05 -14.80
CA MET A 7 6.61 -1.15 -13.62
C MET A 7 7.16 -2.57 -13.43
N GLY A 8 7.35 -3.33 -14.51
CA GLY A 8 7.74 -4.75 -14.45
C GLY A 8 9.00 -5.01 -13.61
N MET A 9 10.05 -4.22 -13.82
CA MET A 9 11.30 -4.32 -13.02
C MET A 9 11.05 -4.01 -11.54
N TYR A 10 10.28 -2.96 -11.26
CA TYR A 10 9.90 -2.61 -9.89
C TYR A 10 9.07 -3.73 -9.23
N SER A 11 8.07 -4.27 -9.93
CA SER A 11 7.23 -5.38 -9.45
C SER A 11 8.07 -6.63 -9.17
N ALA A 12 9.01 -6.98 -10.05
CA ALA A 12 9.94 -8.09 -9.85
C ALA A 12 10.79 -7.88 -8.59
N SER A 13 11.41 -6.70 -8.43
CA SER A 13 12.21 -6.38 -7.24
C SER A 13 11.38 -6.46 -5.95
N LYS A 14 10.13 -5.95 -5.95
CA LYS A 14 9.26 -6.03 -4.77
C LYS A 14 8.77 -7.45 -4.46
N ALA A 15 8.56 -8.28 -5.48
CA ALA A 15 8.27 -9.70 -5.28
C ALA A 15 9.47 -10.45 -4.68
N ALA A 16 10.70 -10.12 -5.10
CA ALA A 16 11.92 -10.69 -4.55
C ALA A 16 12.08 -10.36 -3.05
N ILE A 17 11.77 -9.12 -2.63
CA ILE A 17 11.77 -8.75 -1.20
C ILE A 17 10.83 -9.66 -0.39
N LYS A 18 9.62 -9.96 -0.90
CA LYS A 18 8.73 -10.90 -0.22
C LYS A 18 9.38 -12.26 -0.08
N GLY A 19 9.87 -12.84 -1.18
CA GLY A 19 10.51 -14.16 -1.17
C GLY A 19 11.69 -14.23 -0.19
N TYR A 20 12.55 -13.22 -0.21
CA TYR A 20 13.67 -13.08 0.72
C TYR A 20 13.21 -13.03 2.18
N THR A 21 12.26 -12.15 2.51
CA THR A 21 11.76 -12.06 3.90
C THR A 21 11.04 -13.33 4.36
N ASP A 22 10.43 -14.08 3.45
CA ASP A 22 9.81 -15.38 3.77
C ASP A 22 10.88 -16.42 4.13
N ALA A 23 11.94 -16.52 3.33
CA ALA A 23 13.07 -17.41 3.60
C ALA A 23 13.82 -17.04 4.90
N LEU A 24 14.15 -15.76 5.08
CA LEU A 24 14.87 -15.27 6.26
C LEU A 24 14.14 -15.61 7.57
N ARG A 25 12.81 -15.54 7.58
CA ARG A 25 12.02 -15.94 8.78
C ARG A 25 12.19 -17.41 9.11
N ILE A 26 12.21 -18.28 8.10
CA ILE A 26 12.39 -19.73 8.28
C ILE A 26 13.79 -20.00 8.85
N GLU A 27 14.83 -19.38 8.29
CA GLU A 27 16.21 -19.48 8.78
C GLU A 27 16.33 -19.03 10.24
N LEU A 28 15.76 -17.87 10.60
CA LEU A 28 15.75 -17.38 11.98
C LEU A 28 15.01 -18.33 12.94
N MET A 29 13.95 -19.01 12.49
CA MET A 29 13.23 -20.01 13.27
C MET A 29 14.07 -21.28 13.47
N MET A 30 14.75 -21.76 12.42
CA MET A 30 15.66 -22.90 12.48
C MET A 30 16.77 -22.67 13.51
N ASP A 31 17.34 -21.46 13.51
CA ASP A 31 18.43 -21.05 14.40
C ASP A 31 17.96 -20.54 15.77
N LYS A 32 16.65 -20.56 16.04
CA LYS A 32 16.01 -20.07 17.28
C LYS A 32 16.46 -18.64 17.66
N ARG A 33 16.60 -17.76 16.67
CA ARG A 33 17.05 -16.36 16.90
C ARG A 33 15.87 -15.50 17.35
N PRO A 34 16.04 -14.64 18.38
CA PRO A 34 14.97 -13.78 18.88
C PRO A 34 14.78 -12.52 18.00
N VAL A 35 14.69 -12.70 16.69
CA VAL A 35 14.55 -11.62 15.70
C VAL A 35 13.25 -11.81 14.92
N SER A 36 12.39 -10.80 14.93
CA SER A 36 11.17 -10.78 14.10
C SER A 36 11.40 -10.01 12.81
N VAL A 37 10.87 -10.51 11.70
CA VAL A 37 10.90 -9.83 10.40
C VAL A 37 9.47 -9.51 9.97
N THR A 38 9.20 -8.24 9.64
CA THR A 38 7.87 -7.76 9.21
C THR A 38 7.96 -7.23 7.78
N LEU A 39 7.05 -7.66 6.90
CA LEU A 39 6.94 -7.13 5.53
C LEU A 39 5.83 -6.09 5.46
N ILE A 40 6.20 -4.86 5.09
CA ILE A 40 5.27 -3.74 4.91
C ILE A 40 4.88 -3.64 3.44
N LYS A 41 3.57 -3.57 3.19
CA LYS A 41 2.97 -3.56 1.85
C LYS A 41 2.09 -2.32 1.64
N PRO A 42 2.68 -1.18 1.24
CA PRO A 42 1.91 0.02 0.97
C PRO A 42 1.10 -0.07 -0.32
N ALA A 43 -0.08 0.55 -0.31
CA ALA A 43 -0.81 0.92 -1.53
C ALA A 43 -0.19 2.20 -2.13
N PRO A 44 -0.79 2.82 -3.17
CA PRO A 44 -0.38 4.16 -3.61
C PRO A 44 -0.39 5.15 -2.44
N ILE A 45 0.76 5.78 -2.18
CA ILE A 45 0.95 6.77 -1.11
C ILE A 45 1.18 8.13 -1.75
N ALA A 46 0.58 9.17 -1.18
CA ALA A 46 0.70 10.57 -1.59
C ALA A 46 2.08 11.17 -1.26
N THR A 47 3.15 10.50 -1.68
CA THR A 47 4.53 11.00 -1.65
C THR A 47 4.88 11.63 -2.99
N PRO A 48 5.90 12.51 -3.08
CA PRO A 48 6.23 13.15 -4.34
C PRO A 48 7.04 12.25 -5.30
N VAL A 49 6.97 10.91 -5.19
CA VAL A 49 7.83 10.01 -5.97
C VAL A 49 7.61 10.15 -7.48
N LEU A 50 6.37 10.33 -7.91
CA LEU A 50 6.00 10.44 -9.33
C LEU A 50 6.49 11.75 -9.97
N GLN A 51 6.70 12.78 -9.16
CA GLN A 51 7.20 14.10 -9.58
C GLN A 51 8.70 14.13 -9.76
N HIS A 52 9.42 13.24 -9.05
CA HIS A 52 10.87 13.19 -9.08
C HIS A 52 11.39 12.07 -9.98
N GLN A 53 10.65 10.97 -10.13
CA GLN A 53 11.08 9.87 -10.97
C GLN A 53 11.13 10.27 -12.45
N ARG A 54 12.11 9.73 -13.19
CA ARG A 54 12.15 9.87 -14.64
C ARG A 54 10.94 9.19 -15.27
N ASN A 55 10.20 9.94 -16.06
CA ASN A 55 9.06 9.42 -16.80
C ASN A 55 9.45 9.15 -18.27
N LEU A 56 9.47 7.88 -18.65
CA LEU A 56 9.77 7.44 -20.02
C LEU A 56 8.49 7.15 -20.83
N LEU A 57 7.31 7.44 -20.28
CA LEU A 57 6.03 7.27 -20.97
C LEU A 57 5.70 8.49 -21.83
N ASP A 58 4.86 8.29 -22.84
CA ASP A 58 4.28 9.31 -23.73
C ASP A 58 3.28 10.26 -23.06
N ARG A 59 2.98 10.03 -21.78
CA ARG A 59 2.11 10.85 -20.93
C ARG A 59 2.66 10.90 -19.51
N GLN A 60 2.23 11.88 -18.71
CA GLN A 60 2.60 11.92 -17.30
C GLN A 60 2.09 10.66 -16.56
N ALA A 61 3.01 9.97 -15.88
CA ALA A 61 2.72 8.77 -15.11
C ALA A 61 1.88 9.07 -13.87
N THR A 62 0.97 8.15 -13.50
CA THR A 62 0.17 8.22 -12.28
C THR A 62 -0.05 6.83 -11.67
N MET A 63 -0.72 6.78 -10.52
CA MET A 63 -1.17 5.55 -9.86
C MET A 63 -2.69 5.58 -9.65
N PRO A 64 -3.36 4.41 -9.61
CA PRO A 64 -4.79 4.37 -9.33
C PRO A 64 -5.08 4.89 -7.91
N PRO A 65 -6.11 5.72 -7.72
CA PRO A 65 -6.62 6.02 -6.39
C PRO A 65 -7.17 4.74 -5.72
N PRO A 66 -7.30 4.70 -4.38
CA PRO A 66 -7.05 5.80 -3.44
C PRO A 66 -5.58 5.98 -3.06
N PHE A 67 -5.17 7.25 -2.91
CA PHE A 67 -3.88 7.61 -2.30
C PHE A 67 -4.02 7.69 -0.78
N TYR A 68 -3.08 7.06 -0.05
CA TYR A 68 -3.00 7.14 1.40
C TYR A 68 -1.91 8.12 1.83
N ARG A 69 -1.95 8.55 3.09
CA ARG A 69 -1.01 9.54 3.60
C ARG A 69 0.33 8.90 3.99
N PRO A 70 1.47 9.57 3.79
CA PRO A 70 2.78 9.08 4.21
C PRO A 70 2.84 8.69 5.70
N GLU A 71 2.11 9.40 6.56
CA GLU A 71 2.09 9.14 8.00
C GLU A 71 1.39 7.81 8.34
N ASP A 72 0.52 7.28 7.47
CA ASP A 72 -0.06 5.94 7.66
C ASP A 72 1.02 4.86 7.49
N VAL A 73 1.98 5.05 6.58
CA VAL A 73 3.14 4.15 6.43
C VAL A 73 4.05 4.27 7.63
N ALA A 74 4.41 5.49 8.04
CA ALA A 74 5.28 5.73 9.18
C ALA A 74 4.73 5.09 10.47
N ARG A 75 3.44 5.28 10.76
CA ARG A 75 2.77 4.63 11.90
C ARG A 75 2.80 3.12 11.82
N THR A 76 2.65 2.55 10.62
CA THR A 76 2.66 1.10 10.43
C THR A 76 4.04 0.53 10.67
N ILE A 77 5.10 1.21 10.22
CA ILE A 77 6.49 0.83 10.47
C ILE A 77 6.79 0.89 11.97
N LEU A 78 6.41 1.99 12.64
CA LEU A 78 6.59 2.14 14.09
C LEU A 78 5.87 1.02 14.85
N TYR A 79 4.60 0.75 14.50
CA TYR A 79 3.84 -0.34 15.10
C TYR A 79 4.52 -1.70 14.91
N ALA A 80 5.03 -1.99 13.71
CA ALA A 80 5.72 -3.23 13.39
C ALA A 80 7.04 -3.42 14.14
N ALA A 81 7.71 -2.33 14.52
CA ALA A 81 8.92 -2.39 15.32
C ALA A 81 8.64 -2.83 16.77
N GLU A 82 7.46 -2.48 17.30
CA GLU A 82 7.05 -2.81 18.67
C GLU A 82 6.22 -4.10 18.76
N HIS A 83 5.58 -4.51 17.66
CA HIS A 83 4.64 -5.62 17.63
C HIS A 83 5.02 -6.61 16.52
N PRO A 84 5.66 -7.74 16.85
CA PRO A 84 6.02 -8.77 15.88
C PRO A 84 4.81 -9.26 15.10
N VAL A 85 4.77 -8.96 13.80
CA VAL A 85 3.70 -9.39 12.90
C VAL A 85 4.31 -9.76 11.55
N ARG A 86 3.78 -10.79 10.89
CA ARG A 86 4.37 -11.24 9.62
C ARG A 86 4.27 -10.19 8.51
N ASP A 87 3.05 -9.75 8.23
CA ASP A 87 2.74 -8.86 7.11
C ASP A 87 1.77 -7.76 7.55
N LEU A 88 2.04 -6.51 7.14
CA LEU A 88 1.13 -5.38 7.29
C LEU A 88 0.91 -4.68 5.95
N PHE A 89 -0.35 -4.40 5.66
CA PHE A 89 -0.74 -3.60 4.50
C PHE A 89 -1.04 -2.17 4.95
N VAL A 90 -0.52 -1.19 4.20
CA VAL A 90 -0.85 0.22 4.41
C VAL A 90 -1.87 0.62 3.35
N GLY A 91 -3.09 0.91 3.78
CA GLY A 91 -4.21 1.11 2.86
C GLY A 91 -5.04 -0.16 2.65
N GLY A 92 -6.37 -0.02 2.68
CA GLY A 92 -7.29 -1.13 2.42
C GLY A 92 -7.19 -1.64 0.98
N ALA A 93 -6.87 -0.74 0.05
CA ALA A 93 -6.67 -1.06 -1.37
C ALA A 93 -5.50 -2.04 -1.59
N ALA A 94 -4.39 -1.91 -0.84
CA ALA A 94 -3.28 -2.86 -0.95
C ALA A 94 -3.68 -4.26 -0.49
N ARG A 95 -4.44 -4.36 0.62
CA ARG A 95 -4.94 -5.63 1.11
C ARG A 95 -5.91 -6.26 0.11
N PHE A 96 -6.88 -5.48 -0.37
CA PHE A 96 -7.87 -5.94 -1.34
C PHE A 96 -7.21 -6.40 -2.64
N GLY A 97 -6.37 -5.56 -3.25
CA GLY A 97 -5.68 -5.88 -4.50
C GLY A 97 -4.81 -7.13 -4.37
N SER A 98 -4.09 -7.30 -3.27
CA SER A 98 -3.28 -8.51 -3.06
C SER A 98 -4.11 -9.78 -2.90
N VAL A 99 -5.29 -9.72 -2.28
CA VAL A 99 -6.18 -10.90 -2.17
C VAL A 99 -6.82 -11.19 -3.52
N PHE A 100 -7.35 -10.16 -4.18
CA PHE A 100 -8.03 -10.29 -5.46
C PHE A 100 -7.09 -10.88 -6.54
N GLY A 101 -5.88 -10.35 -6.67
CA GLY A 101 -4.90 -10.86 -7.64
C GLY A 101 -4.42 -12.28 -7.35
N GLN A 102 -4.49 -12.74 -6.09
CA GLN A 102 -4.18 -14.13 -5.74
C GLN A 102 -5.34 -15.08 -6.04
N MET A 103 -6.58 -14.65 -5.79
CA MET A 103 -7.76 -15.49 -5.96
C MET A 103 -8.24 -15.55 -7.42
N LEU A 104 -8.08 -14.46 -8.17
CA LEU A 104 -8.62 -14.27 -9.51
C LEU A 104 -7.58 -13.66 -10.47
N PRO A 105 -6.42 -14.33 -10.70
CA PRO A 105 -5.31 -13.75 -11.46
C PRO A 105 -5.71 -13.38 -12.90
N GLY A 106 -6.42 -14.25 -13.62
CA GLY A 106 -6.84 -13.97 -15.00
C GLY A 106 -7.78 -12.77 -15.13
N LEU A 107 -8.66 -12.53 -14.15
CA LEU A 107 -9.53 -11.34 -14.13
C LEU A 107 -8.74 -10.09 -13.76
N ALA A 108 -7.78 -10.20 -12.84
CA ALA A 108 -6.89 -9.10 -12.51
C ALA A 108 -6.05 -8.66 -13.72
N ASP A 109 -5.50 -9.63 -14.46
CA ASP A 109 -4.70 -9.38 -15.67
C ASP A 109 -5.55 -8.80 -16.80
N ALA A 110 -6.74 -9.36 -17.05
CA ALA A 110 -7.66 -8.84 -18.06
C ALA A 110 -8.13 -7.41 -17.75
N GLY A 111 -8.48 -7.13 -16.48
CA GLY A 111 -8.85 -5.79 -16.04
C GLY A 111 -7.69 -4.81 -16.15
N ALA A 112 -6.48 -5.23 -15.74
CA ALA A 112 -5.28 -4.42 -15.89
C ALA A 112 -4.98 -4.14 -17.36
N ALA A 113 -5.08 -5.13 -18.25
CA ALA A 113 -4.87 -4.95 -19.69
C ALA A 113 -5.87 -3.95 -20.30
N LEU A 114 -7.14 -4.03 -19.91
CA LEU A 114 -8.21 -3.16 -20.43
C LEU A 114 -8.05 -1.70 -19.98
N PHE A 115 -7.59 -1.48 -18.75
CA PHE A 115 -7.56 -0.16 -18.12
C PHE A 115 -6.15 0.40 -17.86
N ALA A 116 -5.08 -0.30 -18.22
CA ALA A 116 -3.69 0.07 -17.89
C ALA A 116 -3.36 1.51 -18.28
N ARG A 117 -3.78 1.93 -19.48
CA ARG A 117 -3.51 3.28 -19.99
C ARG A 117 -4.19 4.34 -19.14
N GLN A 118 -5.45 4.11 -18.75
CA GLN A 118 -6.26 5.02 -17.95
C GLN A 118 -5.83 5.02 -16.48
N ILE A 119 -5.29 3.92 -15.98
CA ILE A 119 -4.88 3.75 -14.59
C ILE A 119 -3.50 4.35 -14.32
N PHE A 120 -2.54 4.15 -15.23
CA PHE A 120 -1.13 4.49 -15.00
C PHE A 120 -0.65 5.71 -15.80
N LYS A 121 -1.48 6.27 -16.68
CA LYS A 121 -1.18 7.51 -17.41
C LYS A 121 -2.27 8.53 -17.18
N THR A 122 -1.87 9.78 -16.94
CA THR A 122 -2.80 10.91 -16.97
C THR A 122 -3.13 11.30 -18.41
N ARG A 123 -4.06 12.26 -18.57
CA ARG A 123 -4.33 12.91 -19.87
C ARG A 123 -3.31 13.98 -20.23
N ASN A 124 -2.47 14.40 -19.27
CA ASN A 124 -1.50 15.47 -19.47
C ASN A 124 -0.30 14.98 -20.29
N PRO A 125 0.35 15.87 -21.06
CA PRO A 125 1.62 15.54 -21.71
C PRO A 125 2.69 15.17 -20.67
N PRO A 126 3.77 14.48 -21.07
CA PRO A 126 4.92 14.25 -20.21
C PRO A 126 5.40 15.57 -19.62
N THR A 127 5.81 15.55 -18.35
CA THR A 127 6.29 16.76 -17.70
C THR A 127 7.79 16.91 -17.97
N GLU A 128 8.23 18.05 -18.50
CA GLU A 128 9.65 18.40 -18.68
C GLU A 128 10.31 18.87 -17.36
N ARG A 129 9.90 18.32 -16.23
CA ARG A 129 10.48 18.67 -14.92
C ARG A 129 11.81 17.92 -14.74
N PRO A 130 12.80 18.53 -14.06
CA PRO A 130 14.01 17.82 -13.66
C PRO A 130 13.65 16.57 -12.86
N ASP A 131 14.16 15.41 -13.29
CA ASP A 131 14.03 14.14 -12.57
C ASP A 131 15.22 13.92 -11.61
N ASN A 132 15.20 12.80 -10.89
CA ASN A 132 16.24 12.42 -9.93
C ASN A 132 16.98 11.12 -10.31
N LEU A 133 17.01 10.74 -11.58
CA LEU A 133 17.61 9.47 -12.00
C LEU A 133 19.14 9.49 -11.97
N TYR A 134 19.75 10.57 -12.48
CA TYR A 134 21.21 10.70 -12.57
C TYR A 134 21.79 11.76 -11.63
N GLU A 135 20.99 12.74 -11.23
CA GLU A 135 21.39 13.82 -10.34
C GLU A 135 20.39 13.96 -9.19
N PRO A 136 20.80 14.50 -8.04
CA PRO A 136 19.86 14.83 -6.97
C PRO A 136 18.74 15.74 -7.48
N GLY A 137 17.50 15.32 -7.24
CA GLY A 137 16.33 16.15 -7.52
C GLY A 137 16.21 17.34 -6.55
N ARG A 138 15.11 18.08 -6.68
CA ARG A 138 14.77 19.16 -5.75
C ARG A 138 14.50 18.62 -4.34
N PRO A 139 14.58 19.46 -3.29
CA PRO A 139 14.18 19.08 -1.95
C PRO A 139 12.76 18.51 -1.94
N ALA A 140 12.62 17.28 -1.45
CA ALA A 140 11.33 16.59 -1.45
C ALA A 140 10.45 17.10 -0.31
N THR A 141 9.19 17.41 -0.62
CA THR A 141 8.13 17.56 0.37
C THR A 141 7.67 16.19 0.87
N THR A 142 7.06 16.12 2.05
CA THR A 142 6.49 14.86 2.54
C THR A 142 5.30 14.42 1.67
N GLN A 143 4.48 15.38 1.23
CA GLN A 143 3.32 15.13 0.38
C GLN A 143 3.60 15.47 -1.08
N GLY A 144 3.17 14.58 -1.97
CA GLY A 144 3.20 14.77 -3.42
C GLY A 144 1.89 15.30 -3.99
N ASP A 145 1.95 15.83 -5.20
CA ASP A 145 0.78 16.10 -6.04
C ASP A 145 0.11 14.78 -6.46
N THR A 146 -1.12 14.60 -6.02
CA THR A 146 -1.97 13.43 -6.27
C THR A 146 -2.96 13.67 -7.41
N HIS A 147 -2.73 14.70 -8.23
CA HIS A 147 -3.56 15.11 -9.37
C HIS A 147 -5.04 15.29 -8.98
N GLY A 148 -5.27 15.99 -7.87
CA GLY A 148 -6.62 16.32 -7.37
C GLY A 148 -7.22 15.28 -6.39
N HIS A 149 -6.54 14.16 -6.12
CA HIS A 149 -7.04 13.19 -5.14
C HIS A 149 -6.62 13.53 -3.70
N ILE A 150 -7.57 13.79 -2.82
CA ILE A 150 -7.26 14.02 -1.40
C ILE A 150 -6.74 12.73 -0.77
N ALA A 151 -5.54 12.76 -0.20
CA ALA A 151 -4.97 11.63 0.51
C ALA A 151 -5.82 11.30 1.75
N ARG A 152 -6.31 10.06 1.85
CA ARG A 152 -7.22 9.66 2.94
C ARG A 152 -6.50 8.82 3.99
N PRO A 153 -6.84 8.98 5.28
CA PRO A 153 -6.43 8.02 6.30
C PRO A 153 -6.95 6.63 5.96
N SER A 154 -6.11 5.61 6.10
CA SER A 154 -6.59 4.23 5.97
C SER A 154 -7.28 3.76 7.26
N LEU A 155 -8.61 3.57 7.20
CA LEU A 155 -9.35 2.95 8.30
C LEU A 155 -8.86 1.53 8.59
N TYR A 156 -8.54 0.76 7.55
CA TYR A 156 -7.94 -0.57 7.69
C TYR A 156 -6.64 -0.53 8.49
N THR A 157 -5.71 0.35 8.12
CA THR A 157 -4.44 0.50 8.82
C THR A 157 -4.66 0.98 10.25
N ALA A 158 -5.52 1.98 10.45
CA ALA A 158 -5.84 2.49 11.78
C ALA A 158 -6.40 1.39 12.70
N MET A 159 -7.28 0.53 12.18
CA MET A 159 -7.81 -0.61 12.92
C MET A 159 -6.71 -1.62 13.28
N ARG A 160 -5.80 -1.91 12.34
CA ARG A 160 -4.77 -2.93 12.52
C ARG A 160 -3.60 -2.48 13.40
N THR A 161 -3.33 -1.18 13.49
CA THR A 161 -2.26 -0.61 14.32
C THR A 161 -2.77 0.03 15.61
N ARG A 162 -4.09 0.00 15.89
CA ARG A 162 -4.70 0.50 17.14
C ARG A 162 -5.65 -0.54 17.75
N PRO A 163 -5.12 -1.68 18.23
CA PRO A 163 -5.94 -2.81 18.69
C PRO A 163 -6.94 -2.45 19.81
N ARG A 164 -6.59 -1.50 20.69
CA ARG A 164 -7.47 -1.00 21.76
C ARG A 164 -8.72 -0.29 21.22
N MET A 165 -8.58 0.49 20.15
CA MET A 165 -9.73 1.20 19.55
C MET A 165 -10.64 0.24 18.77
N THR A 166 -10.08 -0.74 18.08
CA THR A 166 -10.89 -1.80 17.43
C THR A 166 -11.66 -2.63 18.41
N GLY A 167 -11.07 -2.97 19.57
CA GLY A 167 -11.77 -3.70 20.63
C GLY A 167 -12.99 -2.92 21.13
N LEU A 168 -12.82 -1.62 21.39
CA LEU A 168 -13.92 -0.75 21.83
C LEU A 168 -15.04 -0.61 20.78
N ILE A 169 -14.70 -0.45 19.51
CA ILE A 169 -15.70 -0.37 18.43
C ILE A 169 -16.46 -1.69 18.27
N ALA A 170 -15.77 -2.83 18.34
CA ALA A 170 -16.41 -4.14 18.24
C ALA A 170 -17.37 -4.39 19.42
N VAL A 171 -16.95 -4.06 20.65
CA VAL A 171 -17.81 -4.15 21.85
C VAL A 171 -19.01 -3.21 21.73
N ALA A 172 -18.83 -1.98 21.27
CA ALA A 172 -19.93 -1.03 21.07
C ALA A 172 -20.93 -1.50 19.99
N ALA A 173 -20.44 -2.07 18.88
CA ALA A 173 -21.29 -2.61 17.82
C ALA A 173 -22.11 -3.82 18.28
N ILE A 174 -21.49 -4.74 19.03
CA ILE A 174 -22.18 -5.88 19.64
C ILE A 174 -23.22 -5.39 20.66
N GLY A 175 -22.87 -4.40 21.49
CA GLY A 175 -23.79 -3.79 22.46
C GLY A 175 -25.01 -3.14 21.80
N LEU A 176 -24.82 -2.42 20.68
CA LEU A 176 -25.91 -1.82 19.91
C LEU A 176 -26.80 -2.86 19.22
N LEU A 177 -26.21 -3.92 18.64
CA LEU A 177 -26.96 -5.03 18.04
C LEU A 177 -27.76 -5.80 19.10
N GLY A 178 -27.15 -6.06 20.27
CA GLY A 178 -27.81 -6.69 21.41
C GLY A 178 -28.96 -5.84 21.97
N ALA A 179 -28.75 -4.54 22.14
CA ALA A 179 -29.80 -3.61 22.60
C ALA A 179 -30.95 -3.48 21.60
N ARG A 180 -30.66 -3.54 20.29
CA ARG A 180 -31.68 -3.55 19.25
C ARG A 180 -32.49 -4.85 19.26
N PHE A 181 -31.84 -6.00 19.44
CA PHE A 181 -32.50 -7.30 19.53
C PHE A 181 -33.39 -7.41 20.79
N ALA A 182 -32.95 -6.83 21.91
CA ALA A 182 -33.70 -6.76 23.15
C ALA A 182 -34.91 -5.79 23.11
N ARG A 183 -34.90 -4.78 22.22
CA ARG A 183 -36.04 -3.87 21.99
C ARG A 183 -37.10 -4.41 21.03
N THR A 184 -36.76 -5.44 20.26
CA THR A 184 -37.67 -6.06 19.27
C THR A 184 -38.38 -7.32 19.78
N ARG A 185 -38.18 -7.67 21.05
CA ARG A 185 -38.95 -8.68 21.79
C ARG A 185 -39.81 -7.98 22.84
#